data_AF-A0A2A4VU05-F1
#
_entry.id   AF-A0A2A4VU05-F1
#
_cell.length_a   1.000
_cell.length_b   1.000
_cell.length_c   1.000
_cell.angle_alpha   90.00
_cell.angle_beta   90.00
_cell.angle_gamma   90.00
#
_symmetry.space_group_name_H-M   'P 1'
#
loop_
_entity.id
_entity.type
_entity.pdbx_description
1 polymer ?
#
loop_
_entity_poly.entity_id
_entity_poly.type
_entity_poly.pdbx_seq_one_letter_code
_entity_poly.pdbx_strand_id
1 'polypeptide(L)'
;MNKNDLFVTLQSKKNELLTRINAIENDFKKGRSQDFSEQTTETENDQVLDEIHHEAKVELKQINDALLRLENDSYGLCVECDEAIAPARLQALPYVNTCIDCAQ
;
A
#
# COMPACT_ATOMS: atom_id res chain seq x y z
N MET A 1 16.28 -1.96 16.09
CA MET A 1 16.07 -2.33 14.67
C MET A 1 17.00 -1.47 13.83
N ASN A 2 17.80 -2.06 12.93
CA ASN A 2 18.63 -1.29 12.02
C ASN A 2 17.80 -0.84 10.81
N LYS A 3 18.16 0.28 10.17
CA LYS A 3 17.48 0.79 8.95
C LYS A 3 17.36 -0.29 7.86
N ASN A 4 18.38 -1.13 7.71
CA ASN A 4 18.38 -2.24 6.74
C ASN A 4 17.34 -3.31 7.06
N ASP A 5 17.15 -3.68 8.33
CA ASP A 5 16.15 -4.69 8.72
C ASP A 5 14.72 -4.19 8.40
N LEU A 6 14.48 -2.90 8.63
CA LEU A 6 13.21 -2.26 8.32
C LEU A 6 12.96 -2.18 6.81
N PHE A 7 13.99 -1.82 6.03
CA PHE A 7 13.93 -1.80 4.57
C PHE A 7 13.57 -3.17 4.00
N VAL A 8 14.23 -4.24 4.45
CA VAL A 8 13.93 -5.63 4.03
C VAL A 8 12.50 -6.00 4.38
N THR A 9 12.03 -5.63 5.58
CA THR A 9 10.65 -5.91 6.02
C THR A 9 9.61 -5.21 5.13
N LEU A 10 9.81 -3.91 4.87
CA LEU A 10 8.92 -3.12 4.00
C LEU A 10 8.96 -3.60 2.55
N GLN A 11 10.14 -3.98 2.04
CA GLN A 11 10.31 -4.50 0.69
C GLN A 11 9.64 -5.87 0.51
N SER A 12 9.67 -6.72 1.53
CA SER A 12 8.93 -7.98 1.55
C SER A 12 7.41 -7.75 1.46
N LYS A 13 6.88 -6.87 2.32
CA LYS A 13 5.46 -6.46 2.28
C LYS A 13 5.04 -5.87 0.93
N LYS A 14 5.88 -5.02 0.33
CA LYS A 14 5.67 -4.45 -1.00
C LYS A 14 5.48 -5.55 -2.07
N ASN A 15 6.34 -6.57 -2.06
CA ASN A 15 6.25 -7.67 -3.01
C ASN A 15 5.00 -8.53 -2.80
N GLU A 16 4.58 -8.75 -1.55
CA GLU A 16 3.33 -9.44 -1.25
C GLU A 16 2.12 -8.69 -1.81
N LEU A 17 2.03 -7.38 -1.56
CA LEU A 17 0.96 -6.53 -2.10
C LEU A 17 0.95 -6.51 -3.62
N LEU A 18 2.11 -6.36 -4.26
CA LEU A 18 2.23 -6.41 -5.72
C LEU A 18 1.75 -7.74 -6.28
N THR A 19 2.06 -8.86 -5.62
CA THR A 19 1.63 -10.18 -6.05
C THR A 19 0.10 -10.30 -5.97
N ARG A 20 -0.51 -9.83 -4.88
CA ARG A 20 -1.98 -9.81 -4.74
C ARG A 20 -2.64 -8.92 -5.79
N ILE A 21 -2.14 -7.71 -6.00
CA ILE A 21 -2.66 -6.77 -6.99
C ILE A 21 -2.61 -7.39 -8.40
N ASN A 22 -1.46 -7.94 -8.79
CA ASN A 22 -1.32 -8.58 -10.10
C ASN A 22 -2.23 -9.80 -10.25
N ALA A 23 -2.44 -10.59 -9.20
CA ALA A 23 -3.35 -11.72 -9.25
C ALA A 23 -4.80 -11.26 -9.51
N ILE A 24 -5.25 -10.21 -8.81
CA ILE A 24 -6.58 -9.61 -9.01
C ILE A 24 -6.71 -9.05 -10.43
N GLU A 25 -5.74 -8.26 -10.91
CA GLU A 25 -5.77 -7.70 -12.27
C GLU A 25 -5.75 -8.78 -13.37
N ASN A 26 -5.04 -9.88 -13.16
CA ASN A 26 -4.93 -10.96 -14.14
C ASN A 26 -6.19 -11.83 -14.18
N ASP A 27 -6.84 -12.04 -13.02
CA ASP A 27 -8.15 -12.69 -12.94
C ASP A 27 -9.21 -11.87 -13.69
N PHE A 28 -9.19 -10.55 -13.47
CA PHE A 28 -10.05 -9.59 -14.15
C PHE A 28 -9.88 -9.55 -15.68
N LYS A 29 -8.62 -9.58 -16.16
CA LYS A 29 -8.32 -9.68 -17.60
C LYS A 29 -8.84 -10.98 -18.21
N LYS A 30 -8.82 -12.09 -17.47
CA LYS A 30 -9.33 -13.38 -17.95
C LYS A 30 -10.86 -13.39 -18.01
N GLY A 31 -11.56 -12.90 -16.97
CA GLY A 31 -13.02 -12.81 -16.96
C GLY A 31 -13.58 -12.00 -18.14
N ARG A 32 -13.04 -10.80 -18.38
CA ARG A 32 -13.44 -9.94 -19.50
C ARG A 32 -13.16 -10.50 -20.90
N SER A 33 -12.28 -11.50 -21.01
CA SER A 33 -11.91 -12.10 -22.30
C SER A 33 -12.81 -13.26 -22.72
N GLN A 34 -13.63 -13.81 -21.81
CA GLN A 34 -14.44 -15.01 -22.09
C GLN A 34 -15.89 -14.72 -22.46
N ASP A 35 -16.47 -13.59 -22.07
CA ASP A 35 -17.87 -13.29 -22.37
C ASP A 35 -18.09 -11.85 -22.86
N PHE A 36 -18.01 -11.68 -24.18
CA PHE A 36 -18.58 -10.50 -24.86
C PHE A 36 -20.09 -10.66 -25.15
N SER A 37 -20.72 -11.73 -24.66
CA SER A 37 -22.09 -12.13 -25.07
C SER A 37 -23.15 -12.09 -23.96
N GLU A 38 -22.78 -12.10 -22.66
CA GLU A 38 -23.74 -12.15 -21.54
C GLU A 38 -23.50 -11.04 -20.50
N GLN A 39 -23.42 -9.79 -20.96
CA GLN A 39 -23.20 -8.62 -20.10
C GLN A 39 -24.55 -8.14 -19.51
N THR A 40 -25.06 -8.76 -18.44
CA THR A 40 -26.26 -8.23 -17.74
C THR A 40 -26.22 -8.28 -16.21
N THR A 41 -25.25 -8.94 -15.56
CA THR A 41 -25.21 -9.03 -14.07
C THR A 41 -23.80 -9.01 -13.44
N GLU A 42 -22.82 -8.32 -14.03
CA GLU A 42 -21.44 -8.27 -13.48
C GLU A 42 -21.03 -6.92 -12.86
N THR A 43 -21.90 -5.92 -12.85
CA THR A 43 -21.52 -4.56 -12.43
C THR A 43 -21.23 -4.42 -10.93
N GLU A 44 -21.83 -5.24 -10.07
CA GLU A 44 -21.65 -5.14 -8.60
C GLU A 44 -20.34 -5.77 -8.11
N ASN A 45 -19.85 -6.83 -8.76
CA ASN A 45 -18.57 -7.47 -8.40
C ASN A 45 -17.38 -6.61 -8.83
N ASP A 46 -17.50 -5.89 -9.95
CA ASP A 46 -16.47 -4.96 -10.44
C ASP A 46 -16.18 -3.82 -9.43
N GLN A 47 -17.19 -3.34 -8.72
CA GLN A 47 -17.03 -2.24 -7.74
C GLN A 47 -16.25 -2.66 -6.50
N VAL A 48 -16.59 -3.83 -5.93
CA VAL A 48 -15.90 -4.37 -4.73
C VAL A 48 -14.43 -4.67 -5.03
N LEU A 49 -14.14 -5.19 -6.23
CA LEU A 49 -12.78 -5.47 -6.67
C LEU A 49 -11.97 -4.19 -6.92
N ASP A 50 -12.58 -3.14 -7.46
CA ASP A 50 -11.91 -1.85 -7.68
C ASP A 50 -11.58 -1.16 -6.34
N GLU A 51 -12.44 -1.29 -5.33
CA GLU A 51 -12.16 -0.83 -3.95
C GLU A 51 -10.97 -1.57 -3.32
N ILE A 52 -10.95 -2.90 -3.38
CA ILE A 52 -9.82 -3.72 -2.87
C ILE A 52 -8.52 -3.34 -3.60
N HIS A 53 -8.61 -3.13 -4.90
CA HIS A 53 -7.47 -2.72 -5.72
C HIS A 53 -6.98 -1.32 -5.38
N HIS A 54 -7.91 -0.39 -5.13
CA HIS A 54 -7.61 0.97 -4.69
C HIS A 54 -6.92 0.97 -3.33
N GLU A 55 -7.48 0.27 -2.34
CA GLU A 55 -6.89 0.16 -1.00
C GLU A 55 -5.49 -0.43 -1.05
N ALA A 56 -5.30 -1.55 -1.78
CA ALA A 56 -3.99 -2.17 -1.93
C ALA A 56 -2.97 -1.24 -2.62
N LYS A 57 -3.41 -0.42 -3.58
CA LYS A 57 -2.57 0.60 -4.23
C LYS A 57 -2.21 1.74 -3.28
N VAL A 58 -3.14 2.19 -2.45
CA VAL A 58 -2.89 3.20 -1.41
C VAL A 58 -1.87 2.68 -0.41
N GLU A 59 -2.02 1.45 0.09
CA GLU A 59 -1.06 0.81 0.99
C GLU A 59 0.32 0.65 0.33
N LEU A 60 0.36 0.22 -0.94
CA LEU A 60 1.60 0.10 -1.71
C LEU A 60 2.31 1.45 -1.86
N LYS A 61 1.55 2.53 -2.07
CA LYS A 61 2.09 3.90 -2.13
C LYS A 61 2.72 4.29 -0.80
N GLN A 62 2.02 4.06 0.31
CA GLN A 62 2.54 4.34 1.66
C GLN A 62 3.85 3.60 1.96
N ILE A 63 3.96 2.33 1.55
CA ILE A 63 5.19 1.53 1.70
C ILE A 63 6.32 2.08 0.83
N ASN A 64 6.05 2.45 -0.43
CA ASN A 64 7.06 3.06 -1.30
C ASN A 64 7.56 4.39 -0.73
N ASP A 65 6.67 5.22 -0.20
CA ASP A 65 7.04 6.49 0.42
C ASP A 65 7.91 6.26 1.66
N ALA A 66 7.59 5.25 2.48
CA ALA A 66 8.41 4.86 3.62
C ALA A 66 9.81 4.36 3.20
N LEU A 67 9.90 3.56 2.14
CA LEU A 67 11.18 3.11 1.57
C LEU A 67 12.02 4.28 1.04
N LEU A 68 11.40 5.19 0.28
CA LEU A 68 12.07 6.38 -0.26
C LEU A 68 12.61 7.28 0.87
N ARG A 69 11.86 7.41 1.96
CA ARG A 69 12.26 8.18 3.15
C ARG A 69 13.41 7.53 3.91
N LEU A 70 13.44 6.20 3.96
CA LEU A 70 14.60 5.47 4.50
C LEU A 70 15.86 5.70 3.66
N GLU A 71 15.74 5.76 2.34
CA GLU A 71 16.85 6.07 1.43
C GLU A 71 17.30 7.55 1.52
N ASN A 72 16.34 8.49 1.63
CA ASN A 72 16.61 9.92 1.72
C ASN A 72 16.96 10.41 3.14
N ASP A 73 17.21 9.51 4.09
CA ASP A 73 17.46 9.84 5.50
C ASP A 73 16.36 10.68 6.18
N SER A 74 15.19 10.78 5.55
CA SER A 74 14.01 11.55 5.98
C SER A 74 13.01 10.68 6.74
N TYR A 75 13.46 9.52 7.21
CA TYR A 75 12.68 8.61 8.02
C TYR A 75 12.33 9.25 9.37
N GLY A 76 11.05 9.29 9.68
CA GLY A 76 10.52 9.96 10.87
C GLY A 76 9.95 11.36 10.62
N LEU A 77 9.63 11.72 9.37
CA LEU A 77 8.76 12.86 9.05
C LEU A 77 7.34 12.38 8.72
N CYS A 78 6.33 13.21 8.89
CA CYS A 78 4.93 12.93 8.55
C CYS A 78 4.70 13.13 7.05
N VAL A 79 3.83 12.35 6.40
CA VAL A 79 3.45 12.57 4.97
C VAL A 79 2.42 13.68 4.79
N GLU A 80 1.55 13.88 5.79
CA GLU A 80 0.48 14.88 5.74
C GLU A 80 0.95 16.30 6.10
N CYS A 81 1.72 16.45 7.17
CA CYS A 81 2.16 17.76 7.68
C CYS A 81 3.67 18.02 7.58
N ASP A 82 4.46 17.07 7.07
CA ASP A 82 5.94 17.12 7.03
C ASP A 82 6.63 17.33 8.40
N GLU A 83 5.92 17.19 9.52
CA GLU A 83 6.49 17.31 10.86
C GLU A 83 7.19 16.03 11.32
N ALA A 84 8.09 16.14 12.31
CA ALA A 84 8.77 14.98 12.88
C ALA A 84 7.78 14.04 13.63
N ILE A 85 7.73 12.78 13.22
CA ILE A 85 6.99 11.72 13.92
C ILE A 85 7.71 11.40 15.22
N ALA A 86 6.95 11.40 16.32
CA ALA A 86 7.48 11.07 17.64
C ALA A 86 8.23 9.71 17.62
N PRO A 87 9.47 9.65 18.14
CA PRO A 87 10.26 8.42 18.10
C PRO A 87 9.60 7.25 18.84
N ALA A 88 8.80 7.52 19.89
CA ALA A 88 8.00 6.51 20.56
C ALA A 88 7.00 5.81 19.61
N ARG A 89 6.43 6.57 18.67
CA ARG A 89 5.49 6.05 17.67
C ARG A 89 6.21 5.23 16.59
N LEU A 90 7.40 5.67 16.15
CA LEU A 90 8.26 4.90 15.26
C LEU A 90 8.81 3.62 15.91
N GLN A 91 9.01 3.62 17.24
CA GLN A 91 9.38 2.42 17.99
C GLN A 91 8.23 1.42 18.09
N ALA A 92 7.01 1.90 18.31
CA ALA A 92 5.81 1.05 18.35
C ALA A 92 5.40 0.55 16.95
N LEU A 93 5.45 1.44 15.95
CA LEU A 93 5.02 1.24 14.57
C LEU A 93 6.05 1.86 13.60
N PRO A 94 7.11 1.13 13.24
CA PRO A 94 8.19 1.66 12.40
C PRO A 94 7.78 1.84 10.92
N TYR A 95 6.58 1.41 10.54
CA TYR A 95 6.03 1.62 9.21
C TYR A 95 5.07 2.83 9.17
N VAL A 96 4.83 3.51 10.30
CA VAL A 96 3.94 4.66 10.31
C VAL A 96 4.60 5.84 9.58
N ASN A 97 3.86 6.41 8.65
CA ASN A 97 4.27 7.56 7.85
C ASN A 97 3.52 8.84 8.24
N THR A 98 2.57 8.76 9.18
CA THR A 98 1.81 9.88 9.73
C THR A 98 2.15 10.14 11.20
N CYS A 99 2.19 11.41 11.59
CA CYS A 99 2.31 11.82 12.98
C CYS A 99 1.05 11.46 13.78
N ILE A 100 1.09 11.67 15.10
CA ILE A 100 -0.07 11.40 15.94
C ILE A 100 -1.26 12.27 15.58
N ASP A 101 -1.01 13.54 15.25
CA ASP A 101 -2.03 14.52 14.93
C ASP A 101 -2.73 14.24 13.60
N CYS A 102 -2.01 13.70 12.61
CA CYS A 102 -2.58 13.36 11.29
C CYS A 102 -3.22 11.97 11.22
N ALA A 103 -3.03 11.13 12.22
CA ALA A 103 -3.63 9.80 12.28
C ALA A 103 -4.82 9.71 13.24
N GLN A 104 -5.20 10.85 13.83
CA GLN A 104 -6.27 10.97 14.81
C GLN A 104 -7.54 11.54 14.18
#